data_AF-A0A829WAK1-F1
#
_entry.id   AF-A0A829WAK1-F1
#
_cell.length_a   1.000
_cell.length_b   1.000
_cell.length_c   1.000
_cell.angle_alpha   90.00
_cell.angle_beta   90.00
_cell.angle_gamma   90.00
#
_symmetry.space_group_name_H-M   'P 1'
#
loop_
_entity.id
_entity.type
_entity.pdbx_description
1 polymer ?
#
loop_
_entity_poly.entity_id
_entity_poly.type
_entity_poly.pdbx_seq_one_letter_code
_entity_poly.pdbx_strand_id
1 'polypeptide(L)'
;MPGTVLKDIGLVKNRILPLLLNSDDIMEILLGKGYTQEQVWGADDNDDDYGIVYKQVFPHLYIDDTQTEVLSYLCFEVDVPRIPTGTIKDMKIIIWAYCNKSNMRYSKKGYLGTKADILADAVERALSDSQKFGIGKLHLDSATYLSSSNKQFYGRQLIFTVSDFKLK
;
A
#
# COMPACT_ATOMS: atom_id res chain seq x y z
N MET A 1 19.42 16.49 11.49
CA MET A 1 20.00 15.16 11.19
C MET A 1 20.55 15.18 9.77
N PRO A 2 21.77 14.68 9.53
CA PRO A 2 22.34 14.58 8.17
C PRO A 2 21.47 13.67 7.28
N GLY A 3 21.36 14.00 5.99
CA GLY A 3 20.62 13.21 5.00
C GLY A 3 21.33 11.90 4.69
N THR A 4 20.65 10.77 4.85
CA THR A 4 21.15 9.45 4.47
C THR A 4 20.21 8.84 3.43
N VAL A 5 20.74 7.96 2.58
CA VAL A 5 19.93 7.27 1.55
C VAL A 5 18.74 6.53 2.17
N LEU A 6 18.95 5.89 3.33
CA LEU A 6 17.94 5.07 4.01
C LEU A 6 16.83 5.91 4.66
N LYS A 7 17.07 7.18 4.97
CA LYS A 7 16.02 8.09 5.46
C LYS A 7 14.86 8.21 4.47
N ASP A 8 15.16 8.07 3.17
CA ASP A 8 14.15 8.21 2.13
C ASP A 8 13.14 7.07 2.10
N ILE A 9 13.46 5.90 2.69
CA ILE A 9 12.49 4.83 2.91
C ILE A 9 11.32 5.38 3.73
N GLY A 10 11.61 5.99 4.89
CA GLY A 10 10.61 6.61 5.74
C GLY A 10 9.89 7.80 5.07
N LEU A 11 10.64 8.66 4.36
CA LEU A 11 10.03 9.81 3.67
C LEU A 11 9.07 9.39 2.55
N VAL A 12 9.37 8.30 1.83
CA VAL A 12 8.47 7.77 0.80
C VAL A 12 7.28 7.08 1.45
N LYS A 13 7.46 6.30 2.53
CA LYS A 13 6.33 5.74 3.30
C LYS A 13 5.36 6.82 3.78
N ASN A 14 5.86 7.94 4.28
CA ASN A 14 5.06 9.11 4.68
C ASN A 14 4.29 9.76 3.53
N ARG A 15 4.70 9.55 2.27
CA ARG A 15 3.98 10.03 1.07
C ARG A 15 2.96 9.01 0.59
N ILE A 16 3.26 7.72 0.68
CA ILE A 16 2.37 6.63 0.28
C ILE A 16 1.14 6.61 1.19
N LEU A 17 1.35 6.57 2.51
CA LEU A 17 0.27 6.36 3.47
C LEU A 17 -0.93 7.32 3.28
N PRO A 18 -0.77 8.65 3.22
CA PRO A 18 -1.91 9.55 3.04
C PRO A 18 -2.57 9.40 1.67
N LEU A 19 -1.86 8.97 0.61
CA LEU A 19 -2.50 8.72 -0.69
C LEU A 19 -3.44 7.50 -0.61
N LEU A 20 -3.06 6.49 0.16
CA LEU A 20 -3.89 5.31 0.38
C LEU A 20 -5.10 5.65 1.26
N LEU A 21 -4.90 6.35 2.37
CA LEU A 21 -5.95 6.66 3.35
C LEU A 21 -6.96 7.70 2.86
N ASN A 22 -6.56 8.65 2.02
CA ASN A 22 -7.47 9.64 1.43
C ASN A 22 -8.22 9.12 0.19
N SER A 23 -7.99 7.87 -0.23
CA SER A 23 -8.69 7.30 -1.38
C SER A 23 -9.98 6.62 -0.93
N ASP A 24 -11.12 7.26 -1.16
CA ASP A 24 -12.45 6.72 -0.83
C ASP A 24 -12.66 5.32 -1.43
N ASP A 25 -12.20 5.11 -2.67
CA ASP A 25 -12.25 3.81 -3.34
C ASP A 25 -11.53 2.71 -2.54
N ILE A 26 -10.40 3.02 -1.89
CA ILE A 26 -9.62 2.06 -1.10
C ILE A 26 -10.31 1.86 0.25
N MET A 27 -10.73 2.94 0.91
CA MET A 27 -11.38 2.87 2.22
C MET A 27 -12.73 2.14 2.16
N GLU A 28 -13.55 2.34 1.13
CA GLU A 28 -14.78 1.58 0.94
C GLU A 28 -14.54 0.07 0.75
N ILE A 29 -13.43 -0.33 0.11
CA ILE A 29 -13.09 -1.74 -0.07
C ILE A 29 -12.63 -2.37 1.26
N LEU A 30 -11.85 -1.63 2.05
CA LEU A 30 -11.28 -2.12 3.31
C LEU A 30 -12.30 -2.11 4.46
N LEU A 31 -13.02 -1.00 4.64
CA LEU A 31 -13.92 -0.75 5.78
C LEU A 31 -15.40 -0.92 5.42
N GLY A 32 -15.74 -0.94 4.14
CA GLY A 32 -17.12 -0.93 3.67
C GLY A 32 -17.67 0.48 3.43
N LYS A 33 -18.88 0.54 2.86
CA LYS A 33 -19.56 1.81 2.58
C LYS A 33 -19.99 2.50 3.86
N GLY A 34 -19.88 3.83 3.89
CA GLY A 34 -20.26 4.64 5.05
C GLY A 34 -19.25 4.59 6.20
N TYR A 35 -17.99 4.26 5.91
CA TYR A 35 -16.91 4.37 6.89
C TYR A 35 -16.77 5.81 7.41
N THR A 36 -16.23 5.97 8.61
CA THR A 36 -16.00 7.27 9.24
C THR A 36 -14.53 7.67 9.17
N GLN A 37 -14.25 8.98 9.28
CA GLN A 37 -12.85 9.47 9.34
C GLN A 37 -12.13 8.98 10.60
N GLU A 38 -12.85 8.81 11.71
CA GLU A 38 -12.33 8.22 12.94
C GLU A 38 -11.86 6.77 12.72
N GLN A 39 -12.58 5.97 11.93
CA GLN A 39 -12.11 4.62 11.57
C GLN A 39 -10.82 4.65 10.73
N VAL A 40 -10.63 5.69 9.91
CA VAL A 40 -9.45 5.82 9.04
C VAL A 40 -8.24 6.34 9.81
N TRP A 41 -8.40 7.43 10.57
CA TRP A 41 -7.32 8.21 11.17
C TRP A 41 -7.18 8.02 12.69
N GLY A 42 -8.18 7.45 13.35
CA GLY A 42 -8.28 7.36 14.80
C GLY A 42 -9.09 8.52 15.39
N ALA A 43 -9.37 8.44 16.68
CA ALA A 43 -10.01 9.52 17.43
C ALA A 43 -9.01 10.65 17.76
N ASP A 44 -9.42 11.91 17.55
CA ASP A 44 -8.58 13.10 17.76
C ASP A 44 -8.08 13.27 19.20
N ASP A 45 -8.73 12.64 20.18
CA ASP A 45 -8.42 12.70 21.61
C ASP A 45 -7.53 11.55 22.11
N ASN A 46 -7.09 10.65 21.22
CA ASN A 46 -6.27 9.50 21.56
C ASN A 46 -5.05 9.35 20.63
N ASP A 47 -3.90 9.82 21.08
CA ASP A 47 -2.62 9.75 20.35
C ASP A 47 -2.16 8.31 20.03
N ASP A 48 -2.69 7.29 20.72
CA ASP A 48 -2.39 5.88 20.48
C ASP A 48 -3.36 5.21 19.49
N ASP A 49 -4.41 5.90 19.04
CA ASP A 49 -5.32 5.38 18.01
C ASP A 49 -4.83 5.76 16.61
N TYR A 50 -4.17 4.80 15.96
CA TYR A 50 -3.67 4.94 14.60
C TYR A 50 -4.75 4.67 13.53
N GLY A 51 -6.03 4.65 13.90
CA GLY A 51 -7.13 4.38 12.99
C GLY A 51 -7.01 3.01 12.35
N ILE A 52 -7.05 2.95 11.02
CA ILE A 52 -6.92 1.69 10.26
C ILE A 52 -5.47 1.21 10.13
N VAL A 53 -4.50 2.07 10.43
CA VAL A 53 -3.07 1.73 10.33
C VAL A 53 -2.73 0.71 11.42
N TYR A 54 -2.00 -0.34 11.05
CA TYR A 54 -1.75 -1.53 11.86
C TYR A 54 -2.99 -2.38 12.21
N LYS A 55 -4.16 -2.09 11.63
CA LYS A 55 -5.36 -2.95 11.69
C LYS A 55 -5.64 -3.60 10.33
N GLN A 56 -5.70 -2.81 9.26
CA GLN A 56 -5.84 -3.31 7.87
C GLN A 56 -4.83 -2.68 6.89
N VAL A 57 -4.20 -1.56 7.24
CA VAL A 57 -3.14 -0.93 6.42
C VAL A 57 -1.80 -1.01 7.16
N PHE A 58 -0.78 -1.63 6.57
CA PHE A 58 0.51 -1.85 7.23
C PHE A 58 1.68 -1.30 6.43
N PRO A 59 2.59 -0.51 7.05
CA PRO A 59 3.81 -0.03 6.41
C PRO A 59 4.94 -1.09 6.41
N HIS A 60 4.58 -2.37 6.36
CA HIS A 60 5.44 -3.54 6.19
C HIS A 60 4.57 -4.72 5.73
N LEU A 61 5.16 -5.76 5.17
CA LEU A 61 4.42 -6.98 4.84
C LEU A 61 3.91 -7.64 6.13
N TYR A 62 2.60 -7.58 6.33
CA TYR A 62 1.91 -8.31 7.37
C TYR A 62 1.24 -9.53 6.75
N ILE A 63 1.55 -10.73 7.21
CA ILE A 63 0.80 -11.97 6.91
C ILE A 63 0.88 -12.79 8.19
N ASP A 64 -0.16 -12.75 9.01
CA ASP A 64 -0.21 -13.50 10.25
C ASP A 64 -0.93 -14.84 10.03
N ASP A 65 -0.36 -15.91 10.57
CA ASP A 65 -0.86 -17.27 10.42
C ASP A 65 -2.10 -17.56 11.27
N THR A 66 -2.39 -16.72 12.27
CA THR A 66 -3.43 -16.96 13.28
C THR A 66 -4.62 -16.00 13.17
N GLN A 67 -4.77 -15.33 12.04
CA GLN A 67 -5.89 -14.41 11.81
C GLN A 67 -7.24 -15.15 11.86
N THR A 68 -8.06 -14.79 12.83
CA THR A 68 -9.45 -15.23 12.94
C THR A 68 -10.40 -14.35 12.13
N GLU A 69 -9.98 -13.12 11.83
CA GLU A 69 -10.82 -12.13 11.15
C GLU A 69 -10.78 -12.29 9.62
N VAL A 70 -11.96 -12.19 9.01
CA VAL A 70 -12.17 -12.37 7.58
C VAL A 70 -12.10 -11.00 6.88
N LEU A 71 -10.91 -10.40 6.89
CA LEU A 71 -10.68 -9.04 6.40
C LEU A 71 -9.86 -8.99 5.10
N SER A 72 -9.75 -7.76 4.58
CA SER A 72 -8.87 -7.37 3.49
C SER A 72 -7.81 -6.43 4.02
N TYR A 73 -6.62 -6.50 3.45
CA TYR A 73 -5.43 -5.85 3.96
C TYR A 73 -4.65 -5.21 2.83
N LEU A 74 -3.97 -4.13 3.18
CA LEU A 74 -3.09 -3.40 2.29
C LEU A 74 -1.75 -3.17 2.99
N CYS A 75 -0.69 -3.78 2.48
CA CYS A 75 0.66 -3.62 2.99
C CYS A 75 1.53 -2.88 1.98
N PHE A 76 2.54 -2.15 2.45
CA PHE A 76 3.51 -1.54 1.56
C PHE A 76 4.93 -1.48 2.16
N GLU A 77 5.93 -1.51 1.28
CA GLU A 77 7.35 -1.40 1.62
C GLU A 77 8.08 -0.53 0.57
N VAL A 78 9.21 0.05 0.97
CA VAL A 78 10.07 0.85 0.11
C VAL A 78 11.50 0.33 0.19
N ASP A 79 12.02 -0.13 -0.95
CA ASP A 79 13.40 -0.54 -1.10
C ASP A 79 14.22 0.53 -1.84
N VAL A 80 15.52 0.55 -1.57
CA VAL A 80 16.53 1.21 -2.43
C VAL A 80 17.37 0.11 -3.08
N PRO A 81 16.87 -0.56 -4.13
CA PRO A 81 17.54 -1.75 -4.69
C PRO A 81 18.92 -1.42 -5.28
N ARG A 82 19.13 -0.18 -5.74
CA ARG A 82 20.35 0.20 -6.44
C ARG A 82 20.68 1.69 -6.27
N ILE A 83 21.98 1.99 -6.25
CA ILE A 83 22.54 3.34 -6.37
C ILE A 83 23.43 3.34 -7.63
N PRO A 84 22.86 3.55 -8.84
CA PRO A 84 23.59 3.36 -10.09
C PRO A 84 24.73 4.36 -10.28
N THR A 85 24.64 5.56 -9.69
CA THR A 85 25.67 6.60 -9.81
C THR A 85 25.95 7.27 -8.46
N GLY A 86 26.97 8.14 -8.42
CA GLY A 86 27.25 8.95 -7.22
C GLY A 86 26.13 9.91 -6.81
N THR A 87 25.17 10.18 -7.71
CA THR A 87 24.13 11.23 -7.55
C THR A 87 22.70 10.72 -7.65
N ILE A 88 22.48 9.53 -8.22
CA ILE A 88 21.16 8.94 -8.46
C ILE A 88 21.03 7.61 -7.73
N LYS A 89 19.81 7.33 -7.24
CA LYS A 89 19.38 6.04 -6.71
C LYS A 89 18.08 5.59 -7.38
N ASP A 90 17.83 4.29 -7.38
CA ASP A 90 16.55 3.73 -7.77
C ASP A 90 15.75 3.44 -6.51
N MET A 91 14.51 3.93 -6.47
CA MET A 91 13.54 3.66 -5.42
C MET A 91 12.54 2.63 -5.95
N LYS A 92 12.17 1.68 -5.11
CA LYS A 92 11.17 0.65 -5.42
C LYS A 92 10.09 0.65 -4.35
N ILE A 93 8.84 0.77 -4.77
CA ILE A 93 7.66 0.68 -3.90
C ILE A 93 7.02 -0.67 -4.15
N ILE A 94 6.79 -1.44 -3.10
CA ILE A 94 6.10 -2.72 -3.16
C ILE A 94 4.78 -2.57 -2.43
N ILE A 95 3.68 -2.94 -3.08
CA ILE A 95 2.35 -2.97 -2.47
C ILE A 95 1.83 -4.40 -2.49
N TRP A 96 1.23 -4.85 -1.38
CA TRP A 96 0.49 -6.09 -1.31
C TRP A 96 -0.96 -5.79 -0.94
N ALA A 97 -1.88 -6.08 -1.85
CA ALA A 97 -3.31 -5.97 -1.65
C ALA A 97 -3.89 -7.39 -1.58
N TYR A 98 -4.33 -7.83 -0.41
CA TYR A 98 -4.78 -9.22 -0.24
C TYR A 98 -6.00 -9.31 0.67
N CYS A 99 -6.74 -10.41 0.56
CA CYS A 99 -7.88 -10.66 1.43
C CYS A 99 -8.03 -12.14 1.72
N ASN A 100 -8.76 -12.43 2.80
CA ASN A 100 -9.12 -13.80 3.13
C ASN A 100 -9.91 -14.41 1.96
N LYS A 101 -9.60 -15.66 1.58
CA LYS A 101 -10.22 -16.34 0.43
C LYS A 101 -11.74 -16.47 0.54
N SER A 102 -12.28 -16.51 1.77
CA SER A 102 -13.72 -16.54 2.01
C SER A 102 -14.42 -15.19 1.74
N ASN A 103 -13.67 -14.09 1.59
CA ASN A 103 -14.16 -12.72 1.36
C ASN A 103 -13.63 -12.09 0.06
N MET A 104 -13.33 -12.95 -0.92
CA MET A 104 -12.83 -12.53 -2.24
C MET A 104 -13.90 -11.91 -3.14
N ARG A 105 -15.18 -12.19 -2.88
CA ARG A 105 -16.27 -11.70 -3.74
C ARG A 105 -16.47 -10.21 -3.49
N TYR A 106 -16.32 -9.42 -4.54
CA TYR A 106 -16.63 -8.00 -4.57
C TYR A 106 -17.02 -7.64 -6.00
N SER A 107 -18.00 -6.76 -6.17
CA SER A 107 -18.49 -6.37 -7.48
C SER A 107 -18.47 -4.86 -7.63
N LYS A 108 -17.74 -4.36 -8.62
CA LYS A 108 -17.81 -2.97 -9.09
C LYS A 108 -18.36 -2.98 -10.51
N LYS A 109 -19.27 -2.06 -10.85
CA LYS A 109 -19.94 -2.03 -12.16
C LYS A 109 -18.89 -1.94 -13.27
N GLY A 110 -18.95 -2.84 -14.26
CA GLY A 110 -18.04 -2.86 -15.41
C GLY A 110 -16.70 -3.58 -15.16
N TYR A 111 -16.52 -4.23 -14.01
CA TYR A 111 -15.26 -4.89 -13.64
C TYR A 111 -15.52 -6.31 -13.13
N LEU A 112 -14.97 -7.32 -13.83
CA LEU A 112 -14.90 -8.70 -13.33
C LEU A 112 -13.56 -8.88 -12.63
N GLY A 113 -13.56 -8.89 -11.31
CA GLY A 113 -12.38 -9.19 -10.53
C GLY A 113 -12.72 -9.48 -9.08
N THR A 114 -11.74 -10.02 -8.36
CA THR A 114 -11.83 -10.29 -6.93
C THR A 114 -11.64 -9.00 -6.14
N LYS A 115 -11.98 -9.03 -4.85
CA LYS A 115 -11.74 -7.91 -3.94
C LYS A 115 -10.28 -7.45 -3.96
N ALA A 116 -9.34 -8.40 -4.03
CA ALA A 116 -7.91 -8.08 -4.15
C ALA A 116 -7.53 -7.43 -5.48
N ASP A 117 -8.14 -7.85 -6.61
CA ASP A 117 -7.91 -7.22 -7.91
C ASP A 117 -8.37 -5.76 -7.90
N ILE A 118 -9.57 -5.51 -7.37
CA ILE A 118 -10.18 -4.18 -7.31
C ILE A 118 -9.42 -3.27 -6.33
N LEU A 119 -8.94 -3.82 -5.22
CA LEU A 119 -8.09 -3.09 -4.29
C LEU A 119 -6.74 -2.70 -4.92
N ALA A 120 -6.11 -3.62 -5.66
CA ALA A 120 -4.86 -3.35 -6.35
C ALA A 120 -5.02 -2.28 -7.45
N ASP A 121 -6.12 -2.32 -8.22
CA ASP A 121 -6.45 -1.28 -9.19
C ASP A 121 -6.64 0.09 -8.52
N ALA A 122 -7.35 0.15 -7.39
CA ALA A 122 -7.55 1.39 -6.64
C ALA A 122 -6.21 1.98 -6.13
N VAL A 123 -5.30 1.13 -5.67
CA VAL A 123 -3.94 1.51 -5.29
C VAL A 123 -3.16 2.07 -6.47
N GLU A 124 -3.18 1.39 -7.62
CA GLU A 124 -2.45 1.84 -8.81
C GLU A 124 -2.89 3.24 -9.23
N ARG A 125 -4.20 3.51 -9.23
CA ARG A 125 -4.74 4.84 -9.52
C ARG A 125 -4.28 5.87 -8.47
N ALA A 126 -4.41 5.56 -7.19
CA ALA A 126 -4.00 6.46 -6.10
C ALA A 126 -2.50 6.83 -6.16
N LEU A 127 -1.63 5.90 -6.57
CA LEU A 127 -0.19 6.14 -6.69
C LEU A 127 0.20 6.79 -8.02
N SER A 128 -0.39 6.37 -9.14
CA SER A 128 -0.06 6.86 -10.48
C SER A 128 -0.36 8.34 -10.69
N ASP A 129 -1.35 8.88 -9.97
CA ASP A 129 -1.71 10.30 -10.02
C ASP A 129 -0.72 11.21 -9.26
N SER A 130 0.23 10.62 -8.53
CA SER A 130 1.21 11.36 -7.72
C SER A 130 2.56 11.53 -8.41
N GLN A 131 2.99 12.78 -8.59
CA GLN A 131 4.35 13.12 -9.06
C GLN A 131 5.38 13.24 -7.91
N LYS A 132 5.06 12.75 -6.71
CA LYS A 132 5.81 13.10 -5.48
C LYS A 132 6.92 12.11 -5.08
N PHE A 133 7.17 11.08 -5.88
CA PHE A 133 8.02 9.95 -5.47
C PHE A 133 9.48 10.08 -5.89
N GLY A 134 9.80 10.82 -6.96
CA GLY A 134 11.16 10.97 -7.45
C GLY A 134 11.24 11.79 -8.73
N ILE A 135 12.24 11.50 -9.56
CA ILE A 135 12.46 12.10 -10.87
C ILE A 135 11.54 11.39 -11.87
N GLY A 136 10.54 12.11 -12.37
CA GLY A 136 9.58 11.59 -13.34
C GLY A 136 8.37 10.94 -12.69
N LYS A 137 7.70 10.05 -13.44
CA LYS A 137 6.51 9.33 -12.98
C LYS A 137 6.90 7.97 -12.41
N LEU A 138 6.09 7.51 -11.47
CA LEU A 138 6.16 6.15 -10.97
C LEU A 138 5.84 5.17 -12.12
N HIS A 139 6.67 4.14 -12.29
CA HIS A 139 6.48 3.11 -13.31
C HIS A 139 6.04 1.80 -12.64
N LEU A 140 4.94 1.20 -13.10
CA LEU A 140 4.51 -0.13 -12.65
C LEU A 140 5.32 -1.21 -13.38
N ASP A 141 6.30 -1.80 -12.71
CA ASP A 141 7.15 -2.84 -13.30
C ASP A 141 6.48 -4.21 -13.33
N SER A 142 5.70 -4.52 -12.30
CA SER A 142 5.02 -5.82 -12.22
C SER A 142 3.77 -5.77 -11.38
N ALA A 143 2.77 -6.54 -11.81
CA ALA A 143 1.56 -6.84 -11.05
C ALA A 143 1.32 -8.36 -11.09
N THR A 144 1.61 -9.06 -9.99
CA THR A 144 1.47 -10.51 -9.89
C THR A 144 0.56 -10.90 -8.73
N TYR A 145 0.29 -12.19 -8.55
CA TYR A 145 -0.47 -12.67 -7.40
C TYR A 145 0.42 -12.90 -6.18
N LEU A 146 -0.18 -12.73 -5.00
CA LEU A 146 0.36 -13.16 -3.72
C LEU A 146 -0.54 -14.29 -3.19
N SER A 147 0.07 -15.34 -2.66
CA SER A 147 -0.64 -16.35 -1.90
C SER A 147 0.12 -16.60 -0.61
N SER A 148 -0.59 -16.67 0.52
CA SER A 148 0.03 -17.03 1.79
C SER A 148 0.39 -18.52 1.83
N SER A 149 1.42 -18.86 2.61
CA SER A 149 1.86 -20.24 2.84
C SER A 149 0.76 -21.09 3.50
N ASN A 150 -0.01 -20.47 4.40
CA ASN A 150 -1.17 -21.09 5.05
C ASN A 150 -2.42 -21.20 4.13
N LYS A 151 -2.32 -20.73 2.87
CA LYS A 151 -3.38 -20.75 1.84
C LYS A 151 -4.67 -20.03 2.22
N GLN A 152 -4.74 -19.28 3.31
CA GLN A 152 -5.96 -18.56 3.72
C GLN A 152 -6.14 -17.24 2.96
N PHE A 153 -5.05 -16.64 2.51
CA PHE A 153 -5.05 -15.35 1.82
C PHE A 153 -4.70 -15.51 0.35
N TYR A 154 -5.30 -14.65 -0.46
CA TYR A 154 -4.94 -14.44 -1.84
C TYR A 154 -4.95 -12.96 -2.12
N GLY A 155 -4.04 -12.51 -2.97
CA GLY A 155 -3.93 -11.11 -3.29
C GLY A 155 -3.11 -10.81 -4.53
N ARG A 156 -2.73 -9.55 -4.64
CA ARG A 156 -1.85 -8.99 -5.65
C ARG A 156 -0.63 -8.37 -5.00
N GLN A 157 0.50 -8.51 -5.68
CA GLN A 157 1.71 -7.76 -5.41
C GLN A 157 1.96 -6.82 -6.59
N LEU A 158 2.08 -5.53 -6.30
CA LEU A 158 2.47 -4.50 -7.26
C LEU A 158 3.90 -4.06 -6.93
N ILE A 159 4.74 -3.95 -7.95
CA ILE A 159 6.08 -3.37 -7.83
C ILE A 159 6.14 -2.16 -8.72
N PHE A 160 6.45 -1.02 -8.12
CA PHE A 160 6.70 0.21 -8.81
C PHE A 160 8.14 0.66 -8.64
N THR A 161 8.70 1.35 -9.65
CA THR A 161 10.02 1.99 -9.55
C THR A 161 10.01 3.44 -10.00
N VAL A 162 10.96 4.19 -9.47
CA VAL A 162 11.26 5.57 -9.87
C VAL A 162 12.70 5.89 -9.51
N SER A 163 13.40 6.64 -10.36
CA SER A 163 14.73 7.18 -10.01
C SER A 163 14.60 8.40 -9.10
N ASP A 164 15.59 8.63 -8.25
CA ASP A 164 15.61 9.74 -7.32
C ASP A 164 17.04 10.25 -7.08
N PHE A 165 17.17 11.47 -6.57
CA PHE A 165 18.48 11.97 -6.13
C PHE A 165 18.96 11.18 -4.90
N LYS A 166 20.24 10.86 -4.86
CA LYS A 166 20.84 10.03 -3.81
C LYS A 166 20.59 10.60 -2.41
N LEU A 167 20.75 11.91 -2.26
CA LEU A 167 20.55 12.65 -1.00
C LEU A 167 19.55 13.78 -1.21
N LYS A 168 18.71 14.01 -0.21
CA LYS A 168 17.74 15.10 -0.10
C LYS A 168 17.99 15.92 1.16
#